data_AF-A0A7K4CU87-F1
#
_entry.id   AF-A0A7K4CU87-F1
#
_cell.length_a   1.000
_cell.length_b   1.000
_cell.length_c   1.000
_cell.angle_alpha   90.00
_cell.angle_beta   90.00
_cell.angle_gamma   90.00
#
_symmetry.space_group_name_H-M   'P 1'
#
loop_
_entity.id
_entity.type
_entity.pdbx_description
1 polymer ?
#
loop_
_entity_poly.entity_id
_entity_poly.type
_entity_poly.pdbx_seq_one_letter_code
_entity_poly.pdbx_strand_id
1 'polypeptide(L)' 'MKDRVEADIVVAGGGLAGCLAAIAAKRVNPRACVFLIERYGFLGGMATAGYVFP' A
#
# COMPACT_ATOMS: atom_id res chain seq x y z
N MET A 1 -7.30 20.97 -9.31
CA MET A 1 -6.74 19.82 -8.57
C MET A 1 -7.91 18.97 -8.09
N LYS A 2 -8.32 17.97 -8.89
CA LYS A 2 -9.66 17.34 -8.80
C LYS A 2 -9.60 15.84 -8.51
N ASP A 3 -8.55 15.38 -7.84
CA ASP A 3 -8.33 13.96 -7.56
C ASP A 3 -8.18 13.73 -6.05
N ARG A 4 -9.16 14.19 -5.27
CA ARG A 4 -9.24 13.82 -3.86
C ARG A 4 -9.84 12.43 -3.77
N VAL A 5 -9.15 11.52 -3.11
CA VAL A 5 -9.64 10.19 -2.78
C VAL A 5 -10.07 10.21 -1.32
N GLU A 6 -11.33 9.85 -1.05
CA GLU A 6 -11.81 9.61 0.31
C GLU A 6 -11.49 8.17 0.71
N ALA A 7 -10.82 8.01 1.85
CA ALA A 7 -10.44 6.72 2.40
C ALA A 7 -10.58 6.74 3.92
N ASP A 8 -11.07 5.65 4.50
CA ASP A 8 -11.09 5.46 5.94
C ASP A 8 -9.68 5.16 6.46
N ILE A 9 -8.89 4.44 5.65
CA ILE A 9 -7.53 4.02 5.97
C ILE A 9 -6.64 4.25 4.76
N VAL A 10 -5.53 4.98 4.97
CA VAL A 10 -4.47 5.13 3.98
C VAL A 10 -3.22 4.43 4.47
N VAL A 11 -2.71 3.51 3.67
CA VAL A 11 -1.43 2.83 3.90
C VAL A 11 -0.38 3.43 2.98
N ALA A 12 0.65 4.04 3.56
CA ALA A 12 1.75 4.65 2.82
C ALA A 12 2.96 3.71 2.75
N GLY A 13 3.27 3.25 1.54
CA GLY A 13 4.35 2.31 1.25
C GLY A 13 3.83 0.94 0.84
N GLY A 14 4.08 0.53 -0.40
CA GLY A 14 3.72 -0.73 -1.03
C GLY A 14 4.71 -1.87 -0.80
N GLY A 15 5.54 -1.81 0.25
CA GLY A 15 6.39 -2.93 0.67
C GLY A 15 5.59 -4.07 1.31
N LEU A 16 6.27 -5.16 1.68
CA LEU A 16 5.63 -6.33 2.34
C LEU A 16 4.73 -5.92 3.51
N ALA A 17 5.24 -5.08 4.42
CA ALA A 17 4.50 -4.63 5.58
C ALA A 17 3.22 -3.84 5.20
N GLY A 18 3.32 -2.91 4.24
CA GLY A 18 2.18 -2.10 3.83
C GLY A 18 1.13 -2.90 3.04
N CYS A 19 1.55 -3.77 2.14
CA CYS A 19 0.64 -4.69 1.45
C CYS A 19 -0.12 -5.57 2.44
N LEU A 20 0.57 -6.18 3.42
CA LEU A 20 -0.06 -7.00 4.44
C LEU A 20 -0.99 -6.18 5.35
N ALA A 21 -0.61 -4.95 5.71
CA ALA A 21 -1.46 -4.04 6.49
C ALA A 21 -2.76 -3.70 5.75
N ALA A 22 -2.68 -3.37 4.45
CA ALA A 22 -3.85 -3.07 3.63
C ALA A 22 -4.80 -4.28 3.51
N ILE A 23 -4.25 -5.47 3.27
CA ILE A 23 -5.01 -6.72 3.22
C ILE A 23 -5.65 -7.03 4.57
N ALA A 24 -4.90 -6.92 5.66
CA ALA A 24 -5.41 -7.16 7.02
C ALA A 24 -6.54 -6.18 7.37
N ALA A 25 -6.36 -4.89 7.08
CA ALA A 25 -7.38 -3.87 7.31
C ALA A 25 -8.69 -4.21 6.59
N LYS A 26 -8.62 -4.64 5.32
CA LYS A 26 -9.81 -5.02 4.55
C LYS A 26 -10.43 -6.34 5.02
N ARG A 27 -9.63 -7.27 5.56
CA ARG A 27 -10.15 -8.52 6.16
C ARG A 27 -10.89 -8.27 7.47
N VAL A 28 -10.36 -7.39 8.32
CA VAL A 28 -10.97 -7.03 9.61
C VAL A 28 -12.21 -6.16 9.40
N ASN A 29 -12.15 -5.23 8.45
CA ASN A 29 -13.28 -4.39 8.09
C ASN A 29 -13.51 -4.39 6.56
N PRO A 30 -14.32 -5.33 6.06
CA PRO A 30 -14.62 -5.43 4.63
C PRO A 30 -15.27 -4.18 4.03
N ARG A 31 -15.91 -3.33 4.84
CA ARG A 31 -16.58 -2.11 4.37
C ARG A 31 -15.66 -0.91 4.29
N ALA A 32 -14.55 -0.89 5.02
CA ALA A 32 -13.62 0.24 5.03
C ALA A 32 -13.01 0.48 3.64
N CYS A 33 -13.02 1.73 3.17
CA CYS A 33 -12.25 2.17 2.02
C CYS A 33 -10.76 2.24 2.42
N VAL A 34 -9.97 1.28 1.92
CA VAL A 34 -8.54 1.18 2.21
C VAL A 34 -7.76 1.53 0.95
N PHE A 35 -6.88 2.53 1.04
CA PHE A 35 -6.03 2.98 -0.06
C PHE A 35 -4.56 2.68 0.25
N LEU A 36 -3.90 1.93 -0.62
CA LEU A 36 -2.45 1.68 -0.55
C LEU A 36 -1.75 2.57 -1.58
N ILE A 37 -0.79 3.36 -1.15
CA ILE A 37 0.00 4.24 -2.03
C ILE A 37 1.48 3.84 -2.01
N GLU A 38 2.14 3.94 -3.15
CA GLU A 38 3.56 3.64 -3.32
C GLU A 38 4.19 4.66 -4.27
N ARG A 39 5.39 5.14 -3.91
CA ARG A 39 6.11 6.19 -4.63
C ARG A 39 6.94 5.65 -5.80
N TYR A 40 7.36 4.38 -5.75
CA TYR A 40 8.28 3.82 -6.73
C TYR A 40 7.59 3.24 -7.97
N GLY A 41 6.26 3.26 -8.02
CA GLY A 41 5.48 2.75 -9.17
C GLY A 41 5.42 1.22 -9.26
N PHE A 42 6.00 0.50 -8.31
CA PHE A 42 5.93 -0.95 -8.17
C PHE A 42 5.79 -1.35 -6.69
N LEU A 43 5.15 -2.48 -6.42
CA LEU A 43 4.98 -3.04 -5.07
C LEU A 43 6.16 -3.96 -4.70
N GLY A 44 6.25 -4.29 -3.41
CA GLY A 44 7.18 -5.27 -2.84
C GLY A 44 8.33 -4.65 -2.04
N GLY A 45 8.64 -3.36 -2.24
CA GLY A 45 9.64 -2.63 -1.45
C GLY A 45 11.00 -3.33 -1.49
N MET A 46 11.62 -3.56 -0.33
CA MET A 46 12.92 -4.26 -0.24
C MET A 46 12.89 -5.71 -0.77
N ALA A 47 11.73 -6.36 -0.84
CA ALA A 47 11.66 -7.71 -1.42
C ALA A 47 11.80 -7.70 -2.96
N THR A 48 11.48 -6.57 -3.60
CA THR A 48 11.50 -6.41 -5.06
C THR A 48 12.65 -5.52 -5.53
N ALA A 49 13.09 -4.56 -4.71
CA ALA A 49 14.14 -3.60 -5.05
C ALA A 49 15.33 -3.63 -4.08
N GLY A 50 15.29 -4.45 -3.03
CA GLY A 50 16.43 -4.64 -2.15
C GLY A 50 17.49 -5.50 -2.84
N TYR A 51 18.71 -4.98 -2.93
CA TYR A 51 19.87 -5.69 -3.51
C TYR A 51 19.72 -6.10 -4.98
N VAL A 52 18.82 -5.48 -5.75
CA VAL A 52 18.70 -5.70 -7.21
C VAL A 52 19.66 -4.79 -8.00
N PHE A 53 20.67 -4.24 -7.31
CA PHE A 53 21.80 -3.57 -7.96
C PHE A 53 22.81 -4.66 -8.38
N PRO A 54 23.39 -4.61 -9.59
CA PRO A 54 24.47 -5.53 -9.98
C PRO A 54 25.68 -5.44 -9.04
#